data_AF-A0A6L7XL94-F1
#
_entry.id   AF-A0A6L7XL94-F1
#
_cell.length_a   1.000
_cell.length_b   1.000
_cell.length_c   1.000
_cell.angle_alpha   90.00
_cell.angle_beta   90.00
_cell.angle_gamma   90.00
#
_symmetry.space_group_name_H-M   'P 1'
#
loop_
_entity.id
_entity.type
_entity.pdbx_description
1 polymer ?
#
loop_
_entity_poly.entity_id
_entity_poly.type
_entity_poly.pdbx_seq_one_letter_code
_entity_poly.pdbx_strand_id
1 'polypeptide(L)' 'MKGRDFIDRVFEIGRERGDSVRVDTERGKGSHVTVYYGSRFTIVKSRRKEIGPGLLSAMIRQLGLDRSDFRRG' A
#
# COMPACT_ATOMS: atom_id res chain seq x y z
N MET A 1 6.90 -6.25 -7.38
CA MET A 1 5.81 -5.25 -7.23
C MET A 1 6.45 -3.91 -6.90
N LYS A 2 6.17 -2.87 -7.68
CA LYS A 2 6.64 -1.50 -7.40
C LYS A 2 5.72 -0.81 -6.40
N GLY A 3 6.20 0.26 -5.78
CA GLY A 3 5.39 1.05 -4.83
C GLY A 3 4.09 1.58 -5.43
N ARG A 4 4.07 1.95 -6.72
CA ARG A 4 2.85 2.33 -7.43
C ARG A 4 1.87 1.17 -7.54
N ASP A 5 2.32 0.01 -8.01
CA ASP A 5 1.47 -1.18 -8.16
C ASP A 5 0.84 -1.60 -6.83
N PHE A 6 1.59 -1.45 -5.73
CA PHE A 6 1.07 -1.71 -4.38
C PHE A 6 -0.08 -0.75 -4.03
N ILE A 7 0.10 0.55 -4.27
CA ILE A 7 -0.93 1.57 -4.01
C ILE A 7 -2.18 1.27 -4.84
N ASP A 8 -2.00 1.04 -6.14
CA ASP A 8 -3.10 0.75 -7.07
C ASP A 8 -3.87 -0.49 -6.60
N ARG A 9 -3.17 -1.55 -6.16
CA ARG A 9 -3.82 -2.75 -5.61
C ARG A 9 -4.58 -2.49 -4.30
N VAL A 10 -4.04 -1.66 -3.40
CA VAL A 10 -4.76 -1.27 -2.17
C VAL A 10 -6.07 -0.53 -2.51
N PHE A 11 -6.06 0.34 -3.53
CA PHE A 11 -7.29 0.99 -4.00
C PHE A 11 -8.29 0.01 -4.61
N GLU A 12 -7.83 -0.96 -5.40
CA GLU A 12 -8.69 -2.04 -5.92
C GLU A 12 -9.38 -2.79 -4.76
N ILE A 13 -8.60 -3.25 -3.78
CA ILE A 13 -9.12 -3.98 -2.60
C ILE A 13 -10.10 -3.11 -1.81
N GLY A 14 -9.78 -1.85 -1.58
CA GLY A 14 -10.66 -0.92 -0.88
C GLY A 14 -11.99 -0.73 -1.59
N ARG A 15 -11.98 -0.62 -2.92
CA ARG A 15 -13.21 -0.55 -3.74
C ARG A 15 -14.02 -1.84 -3.67
N GLU A 16 -13.36 -2.99 -3.75
CA GLU A 16 -14.01 -4.32 -3.65
C GLU A 16 -14.68 -4.53 -2.29
N ARG A 17 -14.08 -4.02 -1.21
CA ARG A 17 -14.54 -4.20 0.18
C ARG A 17 -15.39 -3.06 0.73
N GLY A 18 -15.47 -1.93 0.02
CA GLY A 18 -16.13 -0.72 0.50
C GLY A 18 -15.34 0.06 1.57
N ASP A 19 -14.04 -0.22 1.71
CA ASP A 19 -13.16 0.45 2.66
C ASP A 19 -12.56 1.74 2.09
N SER A 20 -12.44 2.78 2.92
CA SER A 20 -11.85 4.05 2.50
C SER A 20 -10.33 3.93 2.31
N VAL A 21 -9.83 4.35 1.15
CA VAL A 21 -8.39 4.38 0.85
C VAL A 21 -7.96 5.82 0.54
N ARG A 22 -6.86 6.27 1.17
CA ARG A 22 -6.31 7.62 0.94
C ARG A 22 -4.80 7.57 0.81
N VAL A 23 -4.24 8.39 -0.06
CA VAL A 23 -2.79 8.61 -0.17
C VAL A 23 -2.45 10.02 0.28
N ASP A 24 -1.43 10.13 1.10
CA ASP A 24 -0.89 11.38 1.62
C ASP A 24 0.55 11.53 1.15
N THR A 25 0.78 12.53 0.30
CA THR A 25 2.09 12.85 -0.27
C THR A 25 2.84 13.91 0.53
N GLU A 26 2.21 14.55 1.51
CA GLU A 26 2.77 15.69 2.25
C GLU A 26 3.67 15.25 3.40
N ARG A 27 3.43 14.06 3.97
CA ARG A 27 4.24 13.52 5.08
C ARG A 27 5.65 13.03 4.70
N GLY A 28 6.11 13.20 3.46
CA GLY A 28 7.39 12.67 2.99
C GLY A 28 8.31 13.69 2.34
N LYS A 29 9.49 13.96 2.91
CA LYS A 29 10.61 14.52 2.15
C LYS A 29 11.01 13.50 1.07
N GLY A 30 10.74 13.79 -0.21
CA GLY A 30 11.11 12.94 -1.34
C GLY A 30 9.96 12.09 -1.90
N SER A 31 10.26 10.94 -2.51
CA SER A 31 9.25 10.09 -3.19
C SER A 31 8.43 9.18 -2.25
N HIS A 32 8.47 9.47 -0.95
CA HIS A 32 7.78 8.74 0.11
C HIS A 32 6.31 9.17 0.16
N VAL A 33 5.39 8.22 0.31
CA VAL A 33 3.95 8.49 0.49
C VAL A 33 3.38 7.63 1.60
N THR A 34 2.40 8.15 2.32
CA THR A 34 1.64 7.37 3.32
C THR A 34 0.33 6.91 2.69
N VAL A 35 0.04 5.62 2.81
CA VAL A 35 -1.20 5.00 2.31
C VAL A 35 -2.05 4.64 3.51
N TYR A 36 -3.27 5.15 3.56
CA TYR A 36 -4.27 4.86 4.58
C TYR A 36 -5.31 3.89 4.01
N TYR A 37 -5.70 2.91 4.82
CA TYR A 37 -6.75 1.94 4.57
C TYR A 37 -7.64 1.89 5.83
N GLY A 38 -8.82 2.48 5.77
CA GLY A 38 -9.65 2.75 6.94
C GLY A 38 -8.88 3.55 8.01
N SER A 39 -8.76 2.99 9.21
CA SER A 39 -7.99 3.55 10.33
C SER A 39 -6.51 3.15 10.33
N ARG A 40 -6.08 2.28 9.41
CA ARG A 40 -4.71 1.75 9.32
C ARG A 40 -3.91 2.50 8.26
N PHE A 41 -2.58 2.45 8.36
CA PHE A 41 -1.72 3.06 7.36
C PHE A 41 -0.37 2.36 7.22
N THR A 42 0.30 2.59 6.09
CA THR A 42 1.68 2.19 5.83
C THR A 42 2.43 3.27 5.06
N ILE A 43 3.77 3.22 5.07
CA ILE A 43 4.65 4.20 4.41
C ILE A 43 5.34 3.53 3.23
N VAL A 44 5.03 4.00 2.01
CA VAL A 44 5.67 3.57 0.77
C VAL A 44 6.84 4.50 0.47
N LYS A 45 8.07 4.01 0.67
CA LYS A 45 9.31 4.79 0.47
C LYS A 45 9.52 5.25 -0.97
N SER A 46 9.14 4.48 -1.97
CA SER A 46 9.24 4.97 -3.35
C SER A 46 8.21 4.31 -4.24
N ARG A 47 7.46 5.14 -4.96
CA ARG A 47 6.49 4.68 -5.96
C ARG A 47 7.15 4.00 -7.17
N ARG A 48 8.39 4.36 -7.48
CA ARG A 48 9.11 3.91 -8.70
C ARG A 48 9.97 2.67 -8.47
N LYS A 49 10.42 2.43 -7.24
CA LYS A 49 11.29 1.29 -6.91
C LYS A 49 10.47 0.04 -6.59
N GLU A 50 11.10 -1.10 -6.77
CA GLU A 50 10.56 -2.37 -6.30
C GLU A 50 10.52 -2.45 -4.78
N ILE A 51 9.47 -3.08 -4.27
CA ILE A 51 9.32 -3.36 -2.85
C ILE A 51 9.88 -4.76 -2.60
N GLY A 52 10.89 -4.85 -1.74
CA GLY A 52 11.43 -6.15 -1.30
C GLY A 52 10.35 -6.97 -0.58
N PRO A 53 10.38 -8.32 -0.68
CA PRO A 53 9.30 -9.19 -0.19
C PRO A 53 9.03 -9.04 1.32
N GLY A 54 10.06 -8.82 2.13
CA GLY A 54 9.91 -8.57 3.57
C GLY A 54 9.18 -7.25 3.86
N LEU A 55 9.53 -6.18 3.14
CA LEU A 55 8.88 -4.87 3.26
C LEU A 55 7.43 -4.94 2.79
N LEU A 56 7.17 -5.60 1.65
CA LEU A 56 5.82 -5.81 1.13
C LEU A 56 4.95 -6.52 2.17
N SER A 57 5.45 -7.60 2.77
CA SER A 57 4.72 -8.32 3.81
C SER A 57 4.44 -7.48 5.05
N ALA A 58 5.37 -6.61 5.44
CA ALA A 58 5.16 -5.71 6.57
C ALA A 58 4.07 -4.68 6.26
N MET A 59 4.11 -4.07 5.06
CA MET A 59 3.12 -3.09 4.60
C MET A 59 1.70 -3.68 4.55
N ILE A 60 1.55 -4.88 3.99
CA ILE A 60 0.28 -5.61 3.93
C ILE A 60 -0.30 -5.82 5.35
N ARG A 61 0.53 -6.30 6.28
CA ARG A 61 0.12 -6.51 7.69
C ARG A 61 -0.24 -5.20 8.39
N GLN A 62 0.49 -4.12 8.13
CA GLN A 62 0.20 -2.80 8.69
C GLN A 62 -1.18 -2.28 8.26
N LEU A 63 -1.56 -2.52 7.00
CA LEU A 63 -2.89 -2.21 6.48
C LEU A 63 -3.97 -3.18 6.94
N GLY A 64 -3.62 -4.28 7.63
CA GLY A 64 -4.58 -5.31 8.04
C GLY A 64 -5.11 -6.15 6.87
N LEU A 65 -4.38 -6.19 5.77
CA LEU A 65 -4.70 -6.99 4.58
C LEU A 65 -4.00 -8.34 4.62
N ASP A 66 -4.41 -9.27 3.74
CA ASP A 66 -3.75 -10.57 3.61
C ASP A 66 -2.82 -10.61 2.39
N ARG A 67 -1.78 -11.46 2.41
CA ARG A 67 -0.90 -11.62 1.25
C ARG A 67 -1.63 -12.17 0.03
N SER A 68 -2.68 -12.97 0.23
CA SER A 68 -3.53 -13.48 -0.84
C SER A 68 -4.19 -12.37 -1.64
N ASP A 69 -4.51 -11.24 -1.02
CA ASP A 69 -5.07 -10.06 -1.70
C ASP A 69 -4.12 -9.48 -2.75
N PHE A 70 -2.82 -9.74 -2.62
CA PHE A 70 -1.75 -9.25 -3.50
C PHE A 70 -1.18 -10.34 -4.41
N ARG A 71 -1.66 -11.59 -4.29
CA ARG A 71 -1.31 -12.68 -5.19
C ARG A 71 -2.25 -12.63 -6.39
N ARG A 72 -1.88 -11.90 -7.45
CA ARG A 72 -2.54 -12.08 -8.75
C ARG A 72 -2.27 -13.53 -9.20
N GLY A 73 -3.34 -14.28 -9.41
CA GLY A 73 -3.32 -15.56 -10.14
C GLY A 73 -3.07 -15.32 -11.61
#